data_AF-Q2HP00-F1
#
_entry.id   AF-Q2HP00-F1
#
_cell.length_a   1.000
_cell.length_b   1.000
_cell.length_c   1.000
_cell.angle_alpha   90.00
_cell.angle_beta   90.00
_cell.angle_gamma   90.00
#
_symmetry.space_group_name_H-M   'P 1'
#
loop_
_entity.id
_entity.type
_entity.pdbx_description
1 polymer ?
#
loop_
_entity_poly.entity_id
_entity_poly.type
_entity_poly.pdbx_seq_one_letter_code
_entity_poly.pdbx_strand_id
1 'polypeptide(L)'
;SWKLFSLEVFCGEKCPLELEPIGRSIAKSCKGLPLAIKTIAGFVLKRERSEDAWKEIMNLLPYWCVTEDKESSEAMKGILKFSYDDLPNKLKPCFLYLGIFPADDEIRVRDLIHLWMAEGFIRST
;
A
#
# COMPACT_ATOMS: atom_id res chain seq x y z
N SER A 1 -7.55 5.02 13.10
CA SER A 1 -6.67 4.14 12.30
C SER A 1 -6.97 2.65 12.46
N TRP A 2 -6.93 2.09 13.68
CA TRP A 2 -7.10 0.63 13.90
C TRP A 2 -8.37 0.03 13.28
N LYS A 3 -9.54 0.67 13.48
CA LYS A 3 -10.81 0.16 12.94
C LYS A 3 -10.77 -0.03 11.42
N LEU A 4 -10.19 0.93 10.69
CA LEU A 4 -10.05 0.83 9.23
C LEU A 4 -9.03 -0.24 8.86
N PHE A 5 -7.86 -0.25 9.49
CA PHE A 5 -6.82 -1.25 9.24
C PHE A 5 -7.33 -2.69 9.45
N SER A 6 -8.01 -2.93 10.57
CA SER A 6 -8.60 -4.24 10.89
C SER A 6 -9.66 -4.64 9.87
N LEU A 7 -10.46 -3.69 9.37
CA LEU A 7 -11.45 -3.98 8.34
C LEU A 7 -10.78 -4.41 7.03
N GLU A 8 -9.73 -3.71 6.61
CA GLU A 8 -8.99 -4.01 5.37
C GLU A 8 -8.24 -5.35 5.45
N VAL A 9 -7.59 -5.66 6.59
CA VAL A 9 -6.74 -6.86 6.73
C VAL A 9 -7.53 -8.14 7.02
N PHE A 10 -8.61 -8.03 7.78
CA PHE A 10 -9.40 -9.18 8.23
C PHE A 10 -10.79 -9.26 7.58
N CYS A 11 -11.15 -8.34 6.67
CA CYS A 11 -12.44 -8.33 5.98
C CYS A 11 -13.65 -8.40 6.93
N GLY A 12 -13.53 -7.82 8.13
CA GLY A 12 -14.57 -7.86 9.17
C GLY A 12 -14.53 -9.07 10.10
N GLU A 13 -13.64 -10.04 9.86
CA GLU A 13 -13.35 -11.12 10.79
C GLU A 13 -12.59 -10.61 12.03
N LYS A 14 -12.63 -11.40 13.09
CA LYS A 14 -11.97 -11.05 14.36
C LYS A 14 -10.46 -11.24 14.22
N CYS A 15 -9.70 -10.18 14.47
CA CYS A 15 -8.23 -10.22 14.55
C CYS A 15 -7.79 -11.23 15.63
N PRO A 16 -6.82 -12.13 15.35
CA PRO A 16 -6.17 -12.92 16.38
C PRO A 16 -5.54 -12.04 17.46
N LEU A 17 -5.67 -12.43 18.73
CA LEU A 17 -5.19 -11.64 19.87
C LEU A 17 -3.68 -11.38 19.82
N GLU A 18 -2.92 -12.32 19.27
CA GLU A 18 -1.47 -12.25 19.11
C GLU A 18 -1.04 -11.18 18.10
N LEU A 19 -1.84 -10.96 17.04
CA LEU A 19 -1.54 -9.98 15.98
C LEU A 19 -2.06 -8.58 16.29
N GLU A 20 -3.00 -8.45 17.23
CA GLU A 20 -3.63 -7.18 17.55
C GLU A 20 -2.64 -6.10 18.05
N PRO A 21 -1.71 -6.38 18.98
CA PRO A 21 -0.76 -5.37 19.46
C PRO A 21 0.11 -4.79 18.34
N ILE A 22 0.65 -5.67 17.49
CA ILE A 22 1.51 -5.25 16.38
C ILE A 22 0.70 -4.59 15.25
N GLY A 23 -0.49 -5.09 14.95
CA GLY A 23 -1.42 -4.47 14.00
C GLY A 23 -1.81 -3.06 14.42
N ARG A 24 -2.04 -2.82 15.72
CA ARG A 24 -2.32 -1.47 16.25
C ARG A 24 -1.13 -0.54 16.08
N SER A 25 0.08 -1.04 16.27
CA SER A 25 1.32 -0.27 16.03
C SER A 25 1.48 0.10 14.56
N ILE A 26 1.24 -0.84 13.64
CA ILE A 26 1.23 -0.59 12.19
C ILE A 26 0.14 0.43 11.81
N ALA A 27 -1.08 0.29 12.34
CA ALA A 27 -2.14 1.24 12.07
C ALA A 27 -1.83 2.65 12.63
N LYS A 28 -1.09 2.74 13.73
CA LYS A 28 -0.68 4.01 14.34
C LYS A 28 0.38 4.72 13.49
N SER A 29 1.34 4.00 12.90
CA SER A 29 2.38 4.58 12.03
C SER A 29 1.81 5.24 10.77
N CYS A 30 0.59 4.88 10.36
CA CYS A 30 -0.12 5.52 9.26
C CYS A 30 -0.67 6.93 9.60
N LYS A 31 -0.47 7.42 10.83
CA LYS A 31 -0.88 8.77 11.31
C LYS A 31 -2.34 9.15 11.05
N GLY A 32 -3.23 8.16 10.93
CA GLY A 32 -4.66 8.37 10.69
C GLY A 32 -5.05 8.69 9.25
N LEU A 33 -4.08 8.76 8.32
CA LEU A 33 -4.35 8.98 6.90
C LEU A 33 -5.06 7.75 6.30
N PRO A 34 -6.30 7.87 5.79
CA PRO A 34 -7.03 6.70 5.28
C PRO A 34 -6.31 5.98 4.13
N LEU A 35 -5.71 6.75 3.22
CA LEU A 35 -4.96 6.18 2.09
C LEU A 35 -3.73 5.40 2.57
N ALA A 36 -2.97 5.95 3.52
CA ALA A 36 -1.83 5.27 4.14
C ALA A 36 -2.24 3.93 4.76
N ILE A 37 -3.35 3.92 5.52
CA ILE A 37 -3.86 2.72 6.17
C ILE A 37 -4.22 1.65 5.13
N LYS A 38 -4.92 2.03 4.05
CA LYS A 38 -5.29 1.11 2.98
C LYS A 38 -4.07 0.56 2.23
N THR A 39 -3.10 1.42 1.93
CA THR A 39 -1.86 1.02 1.25
C THR A 39 -1.07 0.02 2.09
N ILE A 40 -0.88 0.30 3.40
CA ILE A 40 -0.17 -0.62 4.30
C ILE A 40 -0.96 -1.89 4.56
N ALA A 41 -2.29 -1.83 4.68
CA ALA A 41 -3.12 -3.03 4.80
C ALA A 41 -2.98 -3.93 3.56
N GLY A 42 -3.03 -3.35 2.35
CA GLY A 42 -2.78 -4.07 1.11
C GLY A 42 -1.39 -4.70 1.03
N PHE A 43 -0.38 -4.06 1.63
CA PHE A 43 0.97 -4.62 1.76
C PHE A 43 1.01 -5.79 2.76
N VAL A 44 0.39 -5.63 3.94
CA VAL A 44 0.30 -6.66 4.98
C VAL A 44 -0.43 -7.91 4.47
N LEU A 45 -1.47 -7.75 3.66
CA LEU A 45 -2.22 -8.87 3.05
C LEU A 45 -1.37 -9.77 2.15
N LYS A 46 -0.24 -9.28 1.64
CA LYS A 46 0.70 -10.07 0.81
C LYS A 46 1.72 -10.86 1.64
N ARG A 47 1.67 -10.76 2.98
CA ARG A 47 2.61 -11.42 3.89
C ARG A 47 1.87 -12.45 4.75
N GLU A 48 2.64 -13.34 5.36
CA GLU A 48 2.10 -14.29 6.31
C GLU A 48 1.44 -13.56 7.49
N ARG A 49 0.34 -14.12 8.01
CA ARG A 49 -0.32 -13.62 9.21
C ARG A 49 0.38 -14.16 10.46
N SER A 50 1.63 -13.75 10.64
CA SER A 50 2.46 -14.08 11.79
C SER A 50 3.03 -12.81 12.42
N GLU A 51 3.29 -12.88 13.72
CA GLU A 51 3.85 -11.74 14.46
C GLU A 51 5.22 -11.33 13.89
N ASP A 52 6.05 -12.31 13.51
CA ASP A 52 7.38 -12.07 12.95
C ASP A 52 7.32 -11.38 11.59
N ALA A 53 6.45 -11.83 10.68
CA ALA A 53 6.24 -11.16 9.41
C ALA A 53 5.79 -9.70 9.62
N TRP A 54 4.91 -9.45 10.59
CA TRP A 54 4.43 -8.10 10.88
C TRP A 54 5.49 -7.23 11.57
N LYS A 55 6.41 -7.82 12.34
CA LYS A 55 7.59 -7.13 12.88
C LYS A 55 8.54 -6.71 11.77
N GLU A 56 8.76 -7.58 10.77
CA GLU A 56 9.53 -7.22 9.59
C GLU A 56 8.89 -6.03 8.85
N ILE A 57 7.56 -6.02 8.68
CA ILE A 57 6.85 -4.89 8.10
C ILE A 57 7.15 -3.61 8.89
N MET A 58 7.07 -3.66 10.23
CA MET A 58 7.39 -2.51 11.09
C MET A 58 8.84 -2.02 10.94
N ASN A 59 9.79 -2.93 10.71
CA ASN A 59 11.20 -2.57 10.47
C ASN A 59 11.43 -2.00 9.06
N LEU A 60 10.62 -2.42 8.10
CA LEU A 60 10.66 -1.95 6.71
C LEU A 60 9.91 -0.63 6.52
N LEU A 61 8.96 -0.32 7.42
CA LEU A 61 8.27 0.97 7.41
C LEU A 61 9.33 2.08 7.51
N PRO A 62 9.35 3.01 6.56
CA PRO A 62 10.39 4.02 6.54
C PRO A 62 10.40 4.83 7.84
N TYR A 63 11.60 5.17 8.32
CA TYR A 63 11.82 5.89 9.59
C TYR A 63 10.87 7.09 9.80
N TRP A 64 10.53 7.79 8.72
CA TRP A 64 9.64 8.96 8.78
C TRP A 64 8.16 8.63 9.05
N CYS A 65 7.69 7.39 8.86
CA CYS A 65 6.37 6.93 9.30
C CYS A 65 6.27 6.97 10.83
N VAL A 66 7.43 6.83 11.50
CA VAL A 66 7.54 6.62 12.94
C VAL A 66 7.91 7.92 13.67
N THR A 67 8.47 8.93 12.98
CA THR A 67 8.77 10.24 13.56
C THR A 67 7.55 11.15 13.58
N GLU A 68 7.23 11.74 14.74
CA GLU A 68 6.07 12.64 14.92
C GLU A 68 6.22 13.96 14.12
N ASP A 69 7.45 14.40 13.83
CA ASP A 69 7.77 15.77 13.39
C ASP A 69 7.68 16.06 11.88
N LYS A 70 7.32 15.06 11.05
CA LYS A 70 7.23 15.24 9.59
C LYS A 70 5.82 15.52 9.11
N GLU A 71 5.71 16.51 8.22
CA GLU A 71 4.48 16.86 7.50
C GLU A 71 3.81 15.62 6.89
N SER A 72 2.48 15.56 6.97
CA SER A 72 1.66 14.44 6.47
C SER A 72 1.91 14.13 4.99
N SER A 73 2.36 15.10 4.19
CA SER A 73 2.71 14.94 2.77
C SER A 73 3.95 14.07 2.56
N GLU A 74 5.04 14.37 3.26
CA GLU A 74 6.26 13.55 3.22
C GLU A 74 6.00 12.15 3.76
N ALA A 75 5.09 12.06 4.74
CA ALA A 75 4.64 10.77 5.22
C ALA A 75 3.91 9.96 4.14
N MET A 76 2.96 10.57 3.44
CA MET A 76 2.25 9.85 2.39
C MET A 76 3.18 9.44 1.23
N LYS A 77 4.08 10.33 0.80
CA LYS A 77 5.01 10.07 -0.32
C LYS A 77 5.82 8.80 -0.12
N GLY A 78 6.38 8.62 1.07
CA GLY A 78 7.21 7.45 1.27
C GLY A 78 6.41 6.16 1.50
N ILE A 79 5.15 6.21 1.99
CA ILE A 79 4.27 5.02 2.03
C ILE A 79 3.97 4.57 0.60
N LEU A 80 3.68 5.53 -0.28
CA LEU A 80 3.46 5.27 -1.70
C LEU A 80 4.72 4.72 -2.37
N LYS A 81 5.89 5.32 -2.10
CA LYS A 81 7.17 4.81 -2.60
C LYS A 81 7.42 3.38 -2.13
N PHE A 82 7.21 3.09 -0.85
CA PHE A 82 7.39 1.76 -0.29
C PHE A 82 6.45 0.73 -0.96
N SER A 83 5.18 1.09 -1.15
CA SER A 83 4.22 0.25 -1.87
C SER A 83 4.61 0.02 -3.33
N TYR A 84 5.14 1.05 -4.00
CA TYR A 84 5.66 0.96 -5.35
C TYR A 84 6.90 0.05 -5.44
N ASP A 85 7.81 0.15 -4.46
CA ASP A 85 9.03 -0.65 -4.43
C ASP A 85 8.72 -2.15 -4.24
N ASP A 86 7.65 -2.50 -3.51
CA ASP A 86 7.10 -3.87 -3.34
C ASP A 86 6.30 -4.40 -4.55
N LEU A 87 5.95 -3.55 -5.53
CA LEU A 87 5.26 -4.05 -6.73
C LEU A 87 6.17 -5.01 -7.50
N PRO A 88 5.62 -6.12 -8.05
CA PRO A 88 6.35 -6.95 -9.00
C PRO A 88 6.91 -6.11 -10.15
N ASN A 89 8.17 -6.36 -10.54
CA ASN A 89 8.85 -5.55 -11.58
C ASN A 89 8.04 -5.39 -12.87
N LYS A 90 7.28 -6.43 -13.27
CA LYS A 90 6.40 -6.40 -14.44
C LYS A 90 5.25 -5.38 -14.35
N LEU A 91 4.82 -5.02 -13.14
CA LEU A 91 3.71 -4.09 -12.90
C LEU A 91 4.18 -2.64 -12.69
N LYS A 92 5.47 -2.43 -12.38
CA LYS A 92 6.02 -1.09 -12.16
C LYS A 92 5.83 -0.16 -13.38
N PRO A 93 6.12 -0.58 -14.63
CA PRO A 93 5.85 0.24 -15.81
C PRO A 93 4.36 0.54 -16.00
N CYS A 94 3.49 -0.45 -15.77
CA CYS A 94 2.03 -0.28 -15.87
C CYS A 94 1.54 0.82 -14.92
N PHE A 95 1.99 0.79 -13.66
CA PHE A 95 1.64 1.81 -12.66
C PHE A 95 2.17 3.19 -13.04
N LEU A 96 3.44 3.30 -13.45
CA LEU A 96 4.04 4.59 -13.83
C LEU A 96 3.34 5.21 -15.05
N TYR A 97 2.84 4.39 -15.97
CA TYR A 97 2.13 4.87 -17.17
C TYR A 97 0.88 5.70 -16.83
N LEU A 98 0.27 5.45 -15.67
CA LEU A 98 -0.87 6.24 -15.19
C LEU A 98 -0.52 7.72 -15.00
N GLY A 99 0.76 8.05 -14.80
CA GLY A 99 1.23 9.43 -14.64
C GLY A 99 1.24 10.27 -15.93
N ILE A 100 0.96 9.67 -17.09
CA ILE A 100 0.83 10.39 -18.37
C ILE A 100 -0.52 11.09 -18.48
N PHE A 101 -1.55 10.58 -17.80
CA PHE A 101 -2.88 11.16 -17.82
C PHE A 101 -2.95 12.41 -16.95
N PRO A 102 -3.81 13.39 -17.28
CA PRO A 102 -4.06 14.54 -16.43
C PRO A 102 -4.52 14.10 -15.03
N ALA A 103 -4.21 14.92 -14.04
CA ALA A 103 -4.70 14.69 -12.68
C ALA A 103 -6.24 14.69 -12.66
N ASP A 104 -6.80 13.75 -11.90
CA ASP A 104 -8.26 13.57 -11.71
C ASP A 104 -9.05 13.22 -12.99
N ASP A 105 -8.38 12.76 -14.05
CA ASP A 105 -9.03 12.31 -15.29
C ASP A 105 -9.62 10.90 -15.17
N GLU A 106 -10.72 10.64 -15.88
CA GLU A 106 -11.36 9.32 -15.92
C GLU A 106 -10.72 8.45 -17.00
N ILE A 107 -9.93 7.47 -16.57
CA ILE A 107 -9.24 6.56 -17.49
C ILE A 107 -10.12 5.33 -17.77
N ARG A 108 -10.52 5.16 -19.03
CA ARG A 108 -11.22 3.94 -19.47
C ARG A 108 -10.30 2.73 -19.39
N VAL A 109 -10.66 1.75 -18.56
CA VAL A 109 -9.86 0.54 -18.31
C VAL A 109 -9.47 -0.20 -19.59
N ARG A 110 -10.40 -0.33 -20.55
CA ARG A 110 -10.14 -1.00 -21.83
C ARG A 110 -9.06 -0.30 -22.63
N ASP A 111 -9.06 1.03 -22.64
CA ASP A 111 -8.05 1.80 -23.37
C ASP A 111 -6.69 1.69 -22.71
N LEU A 112 -6.66 1.77 -21.37
CA LEU A 112 -5.44 1.59 -20.59
C LEU A 112 -4.78 0.22 -20.86
N ILE A 113 -5.57 -0.84 -20.93
CA ILE A 113 -5.08 -2.18 -21.28
C ILE A 113 -4.48 -2.21 -22.68
N HIS A 114 -5.13 -1.60 -23.68
CA HIS A 114 -4.57 -1.51 -25.03
C HIS A 114 -3.27 -0.70 -25.06
N LEU A 115 -3.18 0.39 -24.30
CA LEU A 115 -1.97 1.19 -24.19
C LEU A 115 -0.83 0.38 -23.56
N TRP A 116 -1.08 -0.33 -22.46
CA TRP A 116 -0.07 -1.21 -21.85
C TRP A 116 0.37 -2.35 -22.77
N MET A 117 -0.52 -2.88 -23.63
CA MET A 117 -0.13 -3.84 -24.67
C MET A 117 0.73 -3.20 -25.76
N ALA A 118 0.39 -2.00 -26.21
CA ALA A 118 1.13 -1.27 -27.24
C ALA A 118 2.55 -0.91 -26.79
N GLU A 119 2.73 -0.54 -25.52
CA GLU A 119 4.03 -0.29 -24.89
C GLU A 119 4.80 -1.59 -24.56
N GLY A 120 4.17 -2.76 -24.74
CA GLY A 120 4.78 -4.06 -24.45
C GLY A 120 4.90 -4.39 -22.96
N PHE A 121 4.21 -3.67 -22.07
CA PHE A 121 4.23 -3.95 -20.63
C PHE A 121 3.48 -5.23 -20.28
N ILE A 122 2.44 -5.56 -21.04
CA ILE A 122 1.66 -6.79 -20.91
C ILE A 122 1.53 -7.46 -22.28
N ARG A 123 1.44 -8.79 -22.29
CA ARG A 123 1.25 -9.57 -23.52
C ARG A 123 -0.23 -9.74 -23.79
N SER A 124 -0.62 -9.76 -25.07
CA SER A 124 -1.95 -10.23 -25.47
C SER A 124 -2.13 -11.66 -24.99
N THR A 125 -3.23 -11.92 -24.29
CA THR A 125 -3.62 -13.28 -23.90
C THR A 125 -4.33 -13.95 -25.05
#